data_AF-A0AAQ0LXF8-F1
#
_entry.id   AF-A0AAQ0LXF8-F1
#
_cell.length_a   1.000
_cell.length_b   1.000
_cell.length_c   1.000
_cell.angle_alpha   90.00
_cell.angle_beta   90.00
_cell.angle_gamma   90.00
#
_symmetry.space_group_name_H-M   'P 1'
#
loop_
_entity.id
_entity.type
_entity.pdbx_description
1 polymer ?
#
loop_
_entity_poly.entity_id
_entity_poly.type
_entity_poly.pdbx_seq_one_letter_code
_entity_poly.pdbx_strand_id
1 'polypeptide(L)'
;MSAFIHTERELNTLGKYFKEELKIDKDLADNIIFNLYQFEVVAVNTRYEENNQLDIKMYQDEEYQSLELISDYDALKLLNSIKYQASDIQSDVLWIKVLNLYEKLVNGILKIKNIQPNYKKHSEYEISNYW
;
A
#
# COMPACT_ATOMS: atom_id res chain seq x y z
N MET A 1 -18.65 -6.34 1.65
CA MET A 1 -17.79 -5.18 1.34
C MET A 1 -17.26 -5.34 -0.06
N SER A 2 -17.35 -4.30 -0.87
CA SER A 2 -16.85 -4.22 -2.25
C SER A 2 -15.31 -4.17 -2.27
N ALA A 3 -14.67 -4.89 -3.19
CA ALA A 3 -13.29 -4.61 -3.59
C ALA A 3 -13.23 -3.31 -4.40
N PHE A 4 -12.15 -2.56 -4.28
CA PHE A 4 -11.83 -1.38 -5.09
C PHE A 4 -10.32 -1.21 -5.21
N ILE A 5 -9.89 -0.29 -6.08
CA ILE A 5 -8.48 0.08 -6.27
C ILE A 5 -8.27 1.44 -5.60
N HIS A 6 -7.24 1.57 -4.76
CA HIS A 6 -6.92 2.88 -4.17
C HIS A 6 -6.55 3.88 -5.26
N THR A 7 -6.81 5.15 -4.98
CA THR A 7 -6.51 6.22 -5.92
C THR A 7 -5.02 6.36 -6.18
N GLU A 8 -4.66 6.90 -7.34
CA GLU A 8 -3.26 7.21 -7.66
C GLU A 8 -2.63 8.10 -6.60
N ARG A 9 -3.39 9.05 -6.03
CA ARG A 9 -2.90 9.93 -4.96
C ARG A 9 -2.53 9.13 -3.72
N GLU A 10 -3.41 8.25 -3.23
CA GLU A 10 -3.14 7.42 -2.03
C GLU A 10 -1.89 6.55 -2.20
N LEU A 11 -1.79 5.88 -3.36
CA LEU A 11 -0.66 5.02 -3.68
C LEU A 11 0.65 5.81 -3.81
N ASN A 12 0.63 7.00 -4.42
CA ASN A 12 1.80 7.87 -4.49
C ASN A 12 2.15 8.49 -3.12
N THR A 13 1.16 8.81 -2.27
CA THR A 13 1.37 9.26 -0.88
C THR A 13 2.11 8.19 -0.08
N LEU A 14 1.72 6.91 -0.23
CA LEU A 14 2.47 5.79 0.36
C LEU A 14 3.90 5.69 -0.20
N GLY A 15 4.05 5.90 -1.50
CA GLY A 15 5.36 5.95 -2.16
C GLY A 15 6.26 7.05 -1.60
N LYS A 16 5.71 8.25 -1.35
CA LYS A 16 6.41 9.36 -0.69
C LYS A 16 6.85 8.98 0.72
N TYR A 17 5.98 8.36 1.51
CA TYR A 17 6.35 7.84 2.83
C TYR A 17 7.52 6.84 2.75
N PHE A 18 7.51 5.89 1.80
CA PHE A 18 8.62 4.96 1.63
C PHE A 18 9.94 5.65 1.28
N LYS A 19 9.91 6.65 0.41
CA LYS A 19 11.10 7.40 -0.01
C LYS A 19 11.63 8.32 1.10
N GLU A 20 10.74 9.02 1.79
CA GLU A 20 11.13 10.08 2.73
C GLU A 20 11.26 9.60 4.16
N GLU A 21 10.37 8.75 4.66
CA GLU A 21 10.38 8.28 6.04
C GLU A 21 11.20 7.01 6.23
N LEU A 22 11.09 6.07 5.28
CA LEU A 22 11.85 4.81 5.35
C LEU A 22 13.17 4.86 4.59
N LYS A 23 13.43 5.95 3.84
CA LYS A 23 14.64 6.13 3.02
C LYS A 23 14.88 4.97 2.04
N ILE A 24 13.81 4.37 1.54
CA ILE A 24 13.88 3.36 0.48
C ILE A 24 14.31 4.04 -0.81
N ASP A 25 15.20 3.38 -1.57
CA ASP A 25 15.61 3.84 -2.89
C ASP A 25 14.39 4.16 -3.78
N LYS A 26 14.49 5.22 -4.58
CA LYS A 26 13.36 5.75 -5.35
C LYS A 26 12.77 4.69 -6.29
N ASP A 27 13.62 4.01 -7.05
CA ASP A 27 13.17 3.03 -8.05
C ASP A 27 12.57 1.81 -7.34
N LEU A 28 13.15 1.40 -6.21
CA LEU A 28 12.59 0.31 -5.40
C LEU A 28 11.22 0.69 -4.83
N ALA A 29 11.06 1.90 -4.29
CA ALA A 29 9.79 2.37 -3.75
C ALA A 29 8.70 2.42 -4.84
N ASP A 30 9.02 2.94 -6.02
CA ASP A 30 8.09 3.00 -7.15
C ASP A 30 7.69 1.60 -7.64
N ASN A 31 8.63 0.67 -7.70
CA ASN A 31 8.33 -0.74 -8.00
C ASN A 31 7.44 -1.40 -6.93
N ILE A 32 7.62 -1.05 -5.65
CA ILE A 32 6.74 -1.55 -4.58
C ILE A 32 5.32 -1.02 -4.79
N ILE A 33 5.15 0.27 -5.03
CA ILE A 33 3.83 0.87 -5.27
C ILE A 33 3.15 0.24 -6.50
N PHE A 34 3.91 0.07 -7.60
CA PHE A 34 3.39 -0.58 -8.80
C PHE A 34 2.90 -2.01 -8.52
N ASN A 35 3.66 -2.80 -7.76
CA ASN A 35 3.24 -4.16 -7.38
C ASN A 35 1.97 -4.14 -6.50
N LEU A 36 1.88 -3.23 -5.53
CA LEU A 36 0.72 -3.08 -4.66
C LEU A 36 -0.54 -2.77 -5.48
N TYR A 37 -0.45 -1.78 -6.37
CA TYR A 37 -1.51 -1.42 -7.31
C TYR A 37 -1.92 -2.60 -8.21
N GLN A 38 -0.94 -3.30 -8.78
CA GLN A 38 -1.21 -4.46 -9.62
C GLN A 38 -2.00 -5.54 -8.89
N PHE A 39 -1.73 -5.78 -7.60
CA PHE A 39 -2.49 -6.75 -6.82
C PHE A 39 -3.96 -6.36 -6.66
N GLU A 40 -4.25 -5.07 -6.44
CA GLU A 40 -5.63 -4.59 -6.34
C GLU A 40 -6.37 -4.70 -7.68
N VAL A 41 -5.72 -4.31 -8.77
CA VAL A 41 -6.28 -4.43 -10.13
C VAL A 41 -6.63 -5.90 -10.43
N VAL A 42 -5.72 -6.83 -10.13
CA VAL A 42 -5.98 -8.26 -10.33
C VAL A 42 -7.14 -8.74 -9.46
N ALA A 43 -7.22 -8.32 -8.20
CA ALA A 43 -8.30 -8.71 -7.31
C ALA A 43 -9.66 -8.17 -7.76
N VAL A 44 -9.74 -6.90 -8.13
CA VAL A 44 -10.97 -6.25 -8.65
C VAL A 44 -11.42 -6.91 -9.96
N ASN A 45 -10.50 -7.12 -10.90
CA ASN A 45 -10.80 -7.83 -12.14
C ASN A 45 -11.30 -9.26 -11.88
N THR A 46 -10.70 -9.96 -10.92
CA THR A 46 -11.12 -11.33 -10.55
C THR A 46 -12.51 -11.32 -9.92
N ARG A 47 -12.80 -10.36 -9.04
CA ARG A 47 -14.04 -10.31 -8.28
C ARG A 47 -15.25 -9.90 -9.12
N TYR A 48 -15.07 -8.92 -10.00
CA TYR A 48 -16.15 -8.33 -10.77
C TYR A 48 -16.15 -8.75 -12.24
N GLU A 49 -15.25 -9.66 -12.64
CA GLU A 49 -15.07 -10.09 -14.03
C GLU A 49 -14.76 -8.90 -14.96
N GLU A 50 -14.04 -7.91 -14.43
CA GLU A 50 -13.60 -6.71 -15.14
C GLU A 50 -12.23 -6.90 -15.80
N ASN A 51 -11.84 -5.94 -16.64
CA ASN A 51 -10.55 -5.91 -17.32
C ASN A 51 -9.89 -4.53 -17.23
N ASN A 52 -9.79 -4.02 -15.99
CA ASN A 52 -9.07 -2.79 -15.70
C ASN A 52 -7.60 -2.94 -16.10
N GLN A 53 -7.05 -1.91 -16.75
CA GLN A 53 -5.66 -1.88 -17.20
C GLN A 53 -4.74 -1.44 -16.06
N LEU A 54 -3.45 -1.73 -16.19
CA LEU A 54 -2.43 -1.22 -15.28
C LEU A 54 -1.98 0.17 -15.76
N ASP A 55 -2.56 1.23 -15.22
CA ASP A 55 -2.37 2.60 -15.73
C ASP A 55 -1.86 3.62 -14.70
N ILE A 56 -1.42 3.18 -13.52
CA ILE A 56 -0.92 4.07 -12.48
C ILE A 56 0.27 4.93 -12.93
N LYS A 57 0.19 6.24 -12.71
CA LYS A 57 1.29 7.19 -12.89
C LYS A 57 2.03 7.43 -11.57
N MET A 58 3.36 7.26 -11.57
CA MET A 58 4.21 7.70 -10.45
C MET A 58 4.43 9.21 -10.52
N TYR A 59 3.99 9.93 -9.50
CA TYR A 59 4.09 11.39 -9.42
C TYR A 59 5.55 11.83 -9.34
N GLN A 60 5.85 12.93 -10.04
CA GLN A 60 7.17 13.57 -10.07
C GLN A 60 7.02 15.07 -9.80
N ASP A 61 8.14 15.74 -9.52
CA ASP A 61 8.24 17.19 -9.41
C ASP A 61 7.13 17.81 -8.53
N GLU A 62 6.35 18.75 -9.07
CA GLU A 62 5.31 19.48 -8.33
C GLU A 62 4.21 18.56 -7.79
N GLU A 63 3.77 17.57 -8.58
CA GLU A 63 2.74 16.61 -8.15
C GLU A 63 3.22 15.84 -6.92
N TYR A 64 4.48 15.39 -6.92
CA TYR A 64 5.09 14.68 -5.80
C TYR A 64 5.29 15.59 -4.58
N GLN A 65 5.73 16.84 -4.79
CA GLN A 65 5.90 17.78 -3.68
C GLN A 65 4.55 18.14 -3.03
N SER A 66 3.46 18.13 -3.79
CA SER A 66 2.10 18.40 -3.29
C SER A 66 1.47 17.29 -2.44
N LEU A 67 2.06 16.09 -2.45
CA LEU A 67 1.60 14.97 -1.63
C LEU A 67 1.89 15.25 -0.15
N GLU A 68 0.91 14.99 0.71
CA GLU A 68 1.13 14.99 2.16
C GLU A 68 2.14 13.91 2.57
N LEU A 69 2.87 14.18 3.65
CA LEU A 69 3.65 13.15 4.33
C LEU A 69 2.79 12.56 5.44
N ILE A 70 2.58 11.25 5.38
CA ILE A 70 1.68 10.54 6.29
C ILE A 70 2.40 9.97 7.51
N SER A 71 1.67 9.68 8.57
CA SER A 71 2.23 9.05 9.76
C SER A 71 2.54 7.57 9.53
N ASP A 72 3.32 6.97 10.43
CA ASP A 72 3.62 5.54 10.40
C ASP A 72 2.34 4.68 10.50
N TYR A 73 1.37 5.12 11.32
CA TYR A 73 0.10 4.41 11.48
C TYR A 73 -0.80 4.56 10.25
N ASP A 74 -0.80 5.72 9.59
CA ASP A 74 -1.49 5.91 8.31
C ASP A 74 -0.92 4.97 7.25
N ALA A 75 0.40 4.90 7.12
CA ALA A 75 1.07 4.00 6.18
C ALA A 75 0.74 2.53 6.48
N LEU A 76 0.76 2.14 7.76
CA LEU A 76 0.38 0.79 8.19
C LEU A 76 -1.10 0.49 7.91
N LYS A 77 -1.99 1.47 8.02
CA LYS A 77 -3.42 1.29 7.77
C LYS A 77 -3.72 1.18 6.29
N LEU A 78 -3.11 2.03 5.48
CA LEU A 78 -3.19 1.97 4.02
C LEU A 78 -2.66 0.63 3.49
N LEU A 79 -1.51 0.15 3.99
CA LEU A 79 -1.01 -1.19 3.66
C LEU A 79 -1.99 -2.30 4.04
N ASN A 80 -2.62 -2.22 5.21
CA ASN A 80 -3.62 -3.19 5.65
C ASN A 80 -4.82 -3.21 4.70
N SER A 81 -5.27 -2.05 4.26
CA SER A 81 -6.35 -1.97 3.30
C SER A 81 -5.97 -2.53 1.95
N ILE A 82 -4.81 -2.17 1.40
CA ILE A 82 -4.33 -2.74 0.13
C ILE A 82 -4.29 -4.26 0.17
N LYS A 83 -3.78 -4.85 1.27
CA LYS A 83 -3.83 -6.31 1.47
C LYS A 83 -5.26 -6.84 1.48
N TYR A 84 -6.19 -6.13 2.11
CA TYR A 84 -7.59 -6.51 2.15
C TYR A 84 -8.24 -6.44 0.77
N GLN A 85 -8.01 -5.38 -0.02
CA GLN A 85 -8.51 -5.26 -1.39
C GLN A 85 -7.93 -6.34 -2.30
N ALA A 86 -6.67 -6.72 -2.09
CA ALA A 86 -6.01 -7.80 -2.83
C ALA A 86 -6.49 -9.22 -2.46
N SER A 87 -7.41 -9.38 -1.49
CA SER A 87 -7.76 -10.71 -0.93
C SER A 87 -8.58 -11.60 -1.86
N ASP A 88 -9.18 -11.06 -2.92
CA ASP A 88 -9.95 -11.82 -3.92
C ASP A 88 -9.05 -12.43 -5.04
N ILE A 89 -7.73 -12.35 -4.91
CA ILE A 89 -6.80 -13.07 -5.80
C ILE A 89 -6.97 -14.58 -5.62
N GLN A 90 -7.46 -15.26 -6.66
CA GLN A 90 -7.68 -16.72 -6.64
C GLN A 90 -6.40 -17.56 -6.74
N SER A 91 -5.31 -17.00 -7.24
CA SER A 91 -4.05 -17.72 -7.40
C SER A 91 -3.30 -17.79 -6.07
N ASP A 92 -3.24 -18.99 -5.46
CA ASP A 92 -2.49 -19.23 -4.21
C ASP A 92 -1.03 -18.75 -4.31
N VAL A 93 -0.39 -19.00 -5.45
CA VAL A 93 1.00 -18.60 -5.68
C VAL A 93 1.14 -17.08 -5.68
N LEU A 94 0.20 -16.36 -6.30
CA LEU A 94 0.21 -14.91 -6.31
C LEU A 94 -0.15 -14.36 -4.93
N TRP A 95 -1.12 -14.95 -4.24
CA TRP A 95 -1.52 -14.55 -2.90
C TRP A 95 -0.37 -14.70 -1.89
N ILE A 96 0.42 -15.77 -1.97
CA ILE A 96 1.63 -15.93 -1.15
C ILE A 96 2.63 -14.79 -1.42
N LYS A 97 2.78 -14.35 -2.67
CA LYS A 97 3.65 -13.19 -2.99
C LYS A 97 3.12 -11.90 -2.37
N VAL A 98 1.81 -11.68 -2.41
CA VAL A 98 1.14 -10.52 -1.76
C VAL A 98 1.45 -10.53 -0.26
N LEU A 99 1.20 -11.66 0.41
CA LEU A 99 1.45 -11.81 1.84
C LEU A 99 2.92 -11.55 2.20
N ASN A 100 3.85 -12.13 1.43
CA ASN A 100 5.28 -11.94 1.66
C ASN A 100 5.74 -10.49 1.48
N LEU A 101 5.24 -9.78 0.47
CA LEU A 101 5.55 -8.37 0.28
C LEU A 101 4.98 -7.55 1.43
N TYR A 102 3.70 -7.75 1.75
CA TYR A 102 3.00 -7.06 2.83
C TYR A 102 3.71 -7.25 4.18
N GLU A 103 4.05 -8.49 4.54
CA GLU A 103 4.73 -8.79 5.80
C GLU A 103 6.11 -8.12 5.88
N LYS A 104 6.87 -8.10 4.77
CA LYS A 104 8.16 -7.40 4.73
C LYS A 104 8.00 -5.90 4.95
N LEU A 105 7.01 -5.28 4.32
CA LEU A 105 6.75 -3.84 4.46
C LEU A 105 6.33 -3.49 5.88
N VAL A 106 5.34 -4.20 6.43
CA VAL A 106 4.86 -3.96 7.80
C VAL A 106 5.96 -4.21 8.81
N ASN A 107 6.63 -5.36 8.77
CA ASN A 107 7.70 -5.66 9.71
C ASN A 107 8.87 -4.68 9.57
N GLY A 108 9.15 -4.21 8.35
CA GLY A 108 10.12 -3.16 8.08
C GLY A 108 9.76 -1.86 8.82
N ILE A 109 8.53 -1.37 8.65
CA ILE A 109 8.03 -0.16 9.33
C ILE A 109 8.11 -0.34 10.84
N LEU A 110 7.53 -1.42 11.37
CA LEU A 110 7.50 -1.68 12.81
C LEU A 110 8.91 -1.67 13.42
N LYS A 111 9.87 -2.29 12.74
CA LYS A 111 11.26 -2.36 13.19
C LYS A 111 11.97 -1.01 13.11
N ILE A 112 11.86 -0.29 11.98
CA ILE A 112 12.54 0.99 11.76
C ILE A 112 12.01 2.06 12.71
N LYS A 113 10.69 2.07 12.92
CA LYS A 113 9.97 3.07 13.73
C LYS A 113 9.80 2.66 15.19
N ASN A 114 10.29 1.48 15.57
CA ASN A 114 10.18 0.92 16.92
C ASN A 114 8.72 0.84 17.43
N ILE A 115 7.80 0.47 16.53
CA ILE A 115 6.38 0.30 16.84
C ILE A 115 6.11 -1.13 17.27
N GLN A 116 5.28 -1.31 18.30
CA GLN A 116 4.95 -2.64 18.81
C GLN A 116 4.11 -3.46 17.82
N PRO A 117 4.29 -4.80 17.74
CA PRO A 117 3.55 -5.66 16.80
C PRO A 117 2.02 -5.61 16.94
N ASN A 118 1.50 -5.20 18.09
CA ASN A 118 0.08 -4.99 18.34
C ASN A 118 -0.43 -3.59 17.91
N TYR A 119 0.27 -2.91 16.99
CA TYR A 119 -0.01 -1.56 16.49
C TYR A 119 -1.47 -1.29 16.11
N LYS A 120 -2.22 -2.31 15.67
CA LYS A 120 -3.65 -2.19 15.34
C LYS A 120 -4.54 -1.83 16.52
N LYS A 121 -4.07 -2.02 17.76
CA LYS A 121 -4.76 -1.63 19.00
C LYS A 121 -4.34 -0.24 19.50
N HIS A 122 -3.44 0.42 18.77
CA HIS A 122 -2.96 1.75 19.14
C HIS A 122 -3.98 2.79 18.70
N SER A 123 -4.19 3.83 19.51
CA SER A 123 -5.17 4.89 19.23
C SER A 123 -4.90 5.58 17.89
N GLU A 124 -3.64 5.85 17.55
CA GLU A 124 -3.24 6.45 16.27
C GLU A 124 -3.70 5.62 15.05
N TYR A 125 -3.70 4.30 15.16
CA TYR A 125 -4.21 3.43 14.10
C TYR A 125 -5.74 3.52 13.98
N GLU A 126 -6.44 3.61 15.12
CA GLU A 126 -7.90 3.71 15.13
C GLU A 126 -8.39 5.05 14.57
N ILE A 127 -7.75 6.16 14.94
CA ILE A 127 -8.13 7.51 14.50
C ILE A 127 -7.68 7.84 13.06
N SER A 128 -6.74 7.09 12.50
CA SER A 128 -6.29 7.30 11.11
C SER A 128 -7.47 7.17 10.15
N ASN A 129 -7.60 8.10 9.20
CA ASN A 129 -8.68 8.08 8.20
C ASN A 129 -8.31 7.32 6.93
N TYR A 130 -7.09 6.80 6.84
CA TYR A 130 -6.68 5.97 5.71
C TYR A 130 -7.40 4.62 5.78
N TRP A 131 -7.88 4.19 4.62
CA TRP A 131 -8.45 2.88 4.36
C TRP A 131 -7.97 2.50 2.96
#